data_AF-A0A7G2CFW2-F1
#
_entry.id   AF-A0A7G2CFW2-F1
#
_cell.length_a   1.000
_cell.length_b   1.000
_cell.length_c   1.000
_cell.angle_alpha   90.00
_cell.angle_beta   90.00
_cell.angle_gamma   90.00
#
_symmetry.space_group_name_H-M   'P 1'
#
loop_
_entity.id
_entity.type
_entity.pdbx_description
1 polymer ?
#
loop_
_entity_poly.entity_id
_entity_poly.type
_entity_poly.pdbx_seq_one_letter_code
_entity_poly.pdbx_strand_id
1 'polypeptide(L)'
;MPADRVDRDHALVRVTSVEWVAKNVFLVSVPVYQQKISCELAAVDVPRELGGVSSLVSHAVTLVNASTRVYLRQDYYSNFPYEGFGDVIFLNNPHLDAPTQEQWLSLQEVLLRLGVAKITRPTLIRFHHLLDSERCTAHRQCNWIEKQIQLEESPPFNKACRCTVLDVVRGDVFFVKWISEKSDKLPRVIILDSVTCLREDTEPGFRSLRWSQKRLIGKDLNVTIHSIYPSDKNLANNNQTVLYEQLEHCRVSATYVAGHTNEPVDLEGELLTGGLGVIRAPQDASVPRSTNFVKLIELLNNDFEQKAERRIRFPSQR
;
A
#
# COMPACT_ATOMS: atom_id res chain seq x y z
N MET A 1 35.54 6.75 -10.91
CA MET A 1 34.63 6.29 -11.98
C MET A 1 33.34 5.90 -11.28
N PRO A 2 32.23 6.64 -11.44
CA PRO A 2 30.98 6.25 -10.82
C PRO A 2 30.49 5.00 -11.55
N ALA A 3 30.19 3.94 -10.79
CA ALA A 3 29.69 2.68 -11.31
C ALA A 3 28.49 2.95 -12.22
N ASP A 4 28.56 2.38 -13.42
CA ASP A 4 27.50 2.41 -14.41
C ASP A 4 26.15 2.12 -13.74
N ARG A 5 25.17 3.00 -13.98
CA ARG A 5 23.77 2.73 -13.68
C ARG A 5 23.41 1.43 -14.39
N VAL A 6 23.24 0.35 -13.62
CA VAL A 6 22.66 -0.90 -14.13
C VAL A 6 21.27 -0.55 -14.68
N ASP A 7 21.12 -0.65 -16.00
CA ASP A 7 19.86 -0.42 -16.69
C ASP A 7 18.79 -1.38 -16.16
N ARG A 8 17.56 -0.87 -16.07
CA ARG A 8 16.40 -1.45 -15.35
C ARG A 8 15.77 -2.67 -16.04
N ASP A 9 16.57 -3.65 -16.48
CA ASP A 9 16.10 -4.73 -17.37
C ASP A 9 15.79 -6.07 -16.68
N HIS A 10 15.91 -6.18 -15.36
CA HIS A 10 15.68 -7.45 -14.66
C HIS A 10 14.64 -7.30 -13.55
N ALA A 11 13.36 -7.21 -13.95
CA ALA A 11 12.23 -7.33 -13.03
C ALA A 11 12.25 -8.63 -12.19
N LEU A 12 12.98 -9.65 -12.67
CA LEU A 12 13.23 -10.93 -12.03
C LEU A 12 14.72 -11.26 -12.10
N VAL A 13 15.34 -11.52 -10.95
CA VAL A 13 16.75 -11.92 -10.85
C VAL A 13 16.80 -13.35 -10.33
N ARG A 14 17.56 -14.23 -10.98
CA ARG A 14 17.63 -15.65 -10.57
C ARG A 14 18.28 -15.80 -9.19
N VAL A 15 17.74 -16.73 -8.41
CA VAL A 15 18.16 -17.06 -7.04
C VAL A 15 18.54 -18.52 -6.94
N THR A 16 19.50 -18.84 -6.07
CA THR A 16 19.87 -20.23 -5.76
C THR A 16 19.39 -20.71 -4.40
N SER A 17 19.27 -19.82 -3.43
CA SER A 17 18.74 -20.17 -2.11
C SER A 17 18.14 -18.97 -1.39
N VAL A 18 17.24 -19.27 -0.47
CA VAL A 18 16.60 -18.34 0.45
C VAL A 18 16.79 -18.83 1.88
N GLU A 19 17.07 -17.91 2.79
CA GLU A 19 17.23 -18.14 4.22
C GLU A 19 16.39 -17.12 4.98
N TRP A 20 15.62 -17.57 5.98
CA TRP A 20 14.88 -16.66 6.84
C TRP A 20 15.78 -16.16 7.97
N VAL A 21 15.83 -14.84 8.16
CA VAL A 21 16.62 -14.22 9.24
C VAL A 21 15.72 -13.94 10.44
N ALA A 22 14.72 -13.08 10.23
CA ALA A 22 13.75 -12.68 11.25
C ALA A 22 12.64 -11.87 10.60
N LYS A 23 11.43 -11.91 11.19
CA LYS A 23 10.26 -11.16 10.69
C LYS A 23 10.06 -11.36 9.18
N ASN A 24 9.89 -10.28 8.43
CA ASN A 24 9.76 -10.25 6.97
C ASN A 24 11.11 -10.19 6.23
N VAL A 25 12.24 -10.39 6.91
CA VAL A 25 13.58 -10.28 6.32
C VAL A 25 14.15 -11.67 6.00
N PHE A 26 14.57 -11.81 4.74
CA PHE A 26 15.17 -13.01 4.18
C PHE A 26 16.52 -12.67 3.54
N LEU A 27 17.47 -13.60 3.60
CA LEU A 27 18.70 -13.54 2.81
C LEU A 27 18.53 -14.38 1.55
N VAL A 28 18.89 -13.79 0.42
CA VAL A 28 18.70 -14.40 -0.89
C VAL A 28 20.04 -14.48 -1.60
N SER A 29 20.45 -15.69 -1.98
CA SER A 29 21.69 -15.91 -2.72
C SER A 29 21.46 -15.61 -4.20
N VAL A 30 22.11 -14.56 -4.70
CA VAL A 30 21.95 -14.10 -6.09
C VAL A 30 23.24 -14.30 -6.87
N PRO A 31 23.33 -15.31 -7.77
CA PRO A 31 24.57 -15.68 -8.44
C PRO A 31 25.21 -14.56 -9.24
N VAL A 32 24.40 -13.74 -9.91
CA VAL A 32 24.88 -12.62 -10.75
C VAL A 32 25.66 -11.60 -9.93
N TYR A 33 25.33 -11.45 -8.64
CA TYR A 33 26.01 -10.52 -7.74
C TYR A 33 27.06 -11.20 -6.84
N GLN A 34 27.21 -12.53 -6.93
CA GLN A 34 28.13 -13.33 -6.10
C GLN A 34 28.00 -13.08 -4.59
N GLN A 35 26.82 -12.65 -4.13
CA GLN A 35 26.57 -12.26 -2.75
C GLN A 35 25.16 -12.66 -2.31
N LYS A 36 24.97 -12.70 -0.98
CA LYS A 36 23.64 -12.76 -0.37
C LYS A 36 23.10 -11.34 -0.22
N ILE A 37 21.88 -11.14 -0.66
CA ILE A 37 21.19 -9.84 -0.59
C ILE A 37 20.04 -9.95 0.40
N SER A 38 19.85 -8.90 1.20
CA SER A 38 18.67 -8.78 2.06
C SER A 38 17.43 -8.51 1.22
N CYS A 39 16.43 -9.36 1.38
CA CYS A 39 15.09 -9.27 0.81
C CYS A 39 14.12 -9.01 1.96
N GLU A 40 13.58 -7.80 2.02
CA GLU A 40 12.49 -7.47 2.95
C GLU A 40 11.17 -7.65 2.20
N LEU A 41 10.33 -8.58 2.65
CA LEU A 41 8.99 -8.72 2.09
C LEU A 41 8.21 -7.45 2.42
N ALA A 42 7.95 -6.65 1.39
CA ALA A 42 7.41 -5.31 1.58
C ALA A 42 5.93 -5.35 1.93
N ALA A 43 5.16 -6.33 1.43
CA ALA A 43 3.71 -6.37 1.60
C ALA A 43 3.26 -7.06 2.89
N VAL A 44 4.11 -7.92 3.46
CA VAL A 44 3.73 -8.82 4.56
C VAL A 44 4.71 -8.75 5.72
N ASP A 45 4.20 -8.90 6.95
CA ASP A 45 5.00 -9.02 8.17
C ASP A 45 4.79 -10.38 8.83
N VAL A 46 5.87 -10.94 9.38
CA VAL A 46 5.86 -12.19 10.15
C VAL A 46 6.05 -11.81 11.63
N PRO A 47 5.01 -11.93 12.48
CA PRO A 47 5.10 -11.51 13.88
C PRO A 47 6.09 -12.37 14.69
N ARG A 48 6.79 -11.74 15.64
CA ARG A 48 7.83 -12.40 16.47
C ARG A 48 7.29 -13.39 17.52
N GLU A 49 6.02 -13.26 17.92
CA GLU A 49 5.52 -13.81 19.19
C GLU A 49 4.62 -15.05 19.07
N LEU A 50 4.44 -15.61 17.87
CA LEU A 50 3.61 -16.80 17.69
C LEU A 50 4.48 -18.06 17.78
N GLY A 51 4.35 -18.81 18.88
CA GLY A 51 4.94 -20.14 19.01
C GLY A 51 4.56 -21.04 17.81
N GLY A 52 5.55 -21.70 17.21
CA GLY A 52 5.36 -22.53 16.01
C GLY A 52 5.53 -21.80 14.66
N VAL A 53 5.72 -20.48 14.63
CA VAL A 53 6.00 -19.74 13.38
C VAL A 53 7.29 -20.20 12.71
N SER A 54 8.33 -20.46 13.51
CA SER A 54 9.63 -20.82 12.93
C SER A 54 9.58 -22.10 12.09
N SER A 55 8.80 -23.12 12.49
CA SER A 55 8.69 -24.37 11.72
C SER A 55 7.91 -24.19 10.41
N LEU A 56 6.83 -23.40 10.45
CA LEU A 56 6.02 -23.09 9.26
C LEU A 56 6.76 -22.16 8.28
N VAL A 57 7.52 -21.18 8.77
CA VAL A 57 8.39 -20.36 7.91
C VAL A 57 9.52 -21.22 7.32
N SER A 58 10.10 -22.13 8.11
CA SER A 58 11.10 -23.08 7.61
C SER A 58 10.53 -24.01 6.53
N HIS A 59 9.26 -24.42 6.68
CA HIS A 59 8.55 -25.18 5.64
C HIS A 59 8.42 -24.37 4.34
N ALA A 60 7.99 -23.10 4.43
CA ALA A 60 7.92 -22.22 3.26
C ALA A 60 9.29 -22.04 2.58
N VAL A 61 10.35 -21.82 3.35
CA VAL A 61 11.73 -21.70 2.85
C VAL A 61 12.20 -23.00 2.20
N THR A 62 11.89 -24.15 2.79
CA THR A 62 12.23 -25.47 2.23
C THR A 62 11.57 -25.67 0.86
N LEU A 63 10.30 -25.29 0.75
CA LEU A 63 9.53 -25.37 -0.49
C LEU A 63 10.13 -24.46 -1.59
N VAL A 64 10.56 -23.24 -1.24
CA VAL A 64 11.28 -22.35 -2.17
C VAL A 64 12.60 -22.99 -2.61
N ASN A 65 13.41 -23.49 -1.68
CA ASN A 65 14.72 -24.06 -1.98
C ASN A 65 14.66 -25.40 -2.74
N ALA A 66 13.56 -26.15 -2.62
CA ALA A 66 13.30 -27.36 -3.40
C ALA A 66 12.80 -27.07 -4.83
N SER A 67 12.47 -25.81 -5.15
CA SER A 67 11.91 -25.43 -6.43
C SER A 67 12.99 -25.40 -7.53
N THR A 68 12.62 -25.82 -8.74
CA THR A 68 13.54 -25.85 -9.90
C THR A 68 13.85 -24.46 -10.45
N ARG A 69 12.97 -23.50 -10.19
CA ARG A 69 13.11 -22.11 -10.63
C ARG A 69 12.74 -21.17 -9.49
N VAL A 70 13.67 -20.29 -9.13
CA VAL A 70 13.49 -19.28 -8.08
C VAL A 70 14.03 -17.95 -8.58
N TYR A 71 13.23 -16.90 -8.41
CA TYR A 71 13.55 -15.54 -8.81
C TYR A 71 13.25 -14.55 -7.69
N LEU A 72 14.12 -13.58 -7.55
CA LEU A 72 13.96 -12.41 -6.72
C LEU A 72 13.30 -11.32 -7.57
N ARG A 73 12.16 -10.82 -7.12
CA ARG A 73 11.38 -9.80 -7.80
C ARG A 73 11.58 -8.46 -7.11
N GLN A 74 11.86 -7.43 -7.91
CA GLN A 74 11.94 -6.06 -7.42
C GLN A 74 10.53 -5.50 -7.22
N ASP A 75 10.27 -4.89 -6.06
CA ASP A 75 9.01 -4.17 -5.86
C ASP A 75 9.07 -2.82 -6.57
N TYR A 76 7.91 -2.35 -7.00
CA TYR A 76 7.75 -1.07 -7.70
C TYR A 76 8.31 0.12 -6.89
N TYR A 77 8.34 -0.01 -5.57
CA TYR A 77 8.77 1.02 -4.62
C TYR A 77 10.24 0.93 -4.21
N SER A 78 10.99 -0.07 -4.68
CA SER A 78 12.38 -0.29 -4.25
C SER A 78 13.39 0.29 -5.23
N ASN A 79 14.23 1.23 -4.78
CA ASN A 79 15.42 1.67 -5.48
C ASN A 79 16.59 0.70 -5.21
N PHE A 80 16.66 -0.39 -5.98
CA PHE A 80 17.82 -1.30 -5.95
C PHE A 80 19.10 -0.53 -6.33
N PRO A 81 20.26 -0.74 -5.67
CA PRO A 81 20.56 -1.70 -4.61
C PRO A 81 20.37 -1.19 -3.16
N TYR A 82 19.89 0.05 -2.98
CA TYR A 82 19.81 0.69 -1.66
C TYR A 82 18.58 0.28 -0.86
N GLU A 83 17.51 -0.12 -1.53
CA GLU A 83 16.26 -0.62 -0.95
C GLU A 83 16.04 -2.07 -1.43
N GLY A 84 15.81 -2.99 -0.49
CA GLY A 84 15.78 -4.43 -0.75
C GLY A 84 14.70 -4.85 -1.76
N PHE A 85 14.93 -6.00 -2.42
CA PHE A 85 13.93 -6.63 -3.28
C PHE A 85 12.69 -7.05 -2.46
N GLY A 86 11.51 -7.05 -3.09
CA GLY A 86 10.23 -7.13 -2.37
C GLY A 86 9.52 -8.47 -2.36
N ASP A 87 9.91 -9.45 -3.18
CA ASP A 87 9.31 -10.79 -3.15
C ASP A 87 10.21 -11.87 -3.77
N VAL A 88 10.00 -13.12 -3.38
CA VAL A 88 10.59 -14.30 -4.03
C VAL A 88 9.49 -15.08 -4.75
N ILE A 89 9.67 -15.24 -6.06
CA ILE A 89 8.76 -15.98 -6.93
C ILE A 89 9.42 -17.30 -7.32
N PHE A 90 8.72 -18.41 -7.18
CA PHE A 90 9.27 -19.72 -7.46
C PHE A 90 8.24 -20.67 -8.09
N LEU A 91 8.73 -21.67 -8.81
CA LEU A 91 7.89 -22.65 -9.46
C LEU A 91 7.65 -23.83 -8.51
N ASN A 92 6.40 -23.99 -8.06
CA ASN A 92 6.03 -25.17 -7.28
C ASN A 92 5.96 -26.37 -8.22
N ASN A 93 6.84 -27.34 -8.00
CA ASN A 93 6.76 -28.62 -8.71
C ASN A 93 5.77 -29.49 -7.95
N PRO A 94 4.62 -29.88 -8.54
CA PRO A 94 3.86 -30.99 -7.98
C PRO A 94 4.79 -32.21 -7.90
N HIS A 95 4.73 -32.94 -6.80
CA HIS A 95 5.43 -34.23 -6.71
C HIS A 95 5.10 -35.09 -7.94
N LEU A 96 6.11 -35.84 -8.39
CA LEU A 96 6.26 -36.60 -9.64
C LEU A 96 5.08 -37.48 -10.14
N ASP A 97 3.96 -37.55 -9.43
CA ASP A 97 2.86 -38.49 -9.69
C ASP A 97 1.52 -37.83 -10.09
N ALA A 98 1.44 -36.50 -10.21
CA ALA A 98 0.22 -35.82 -10.70
C ALA A 98 0.57 -34.69 -11.70
N PRO A 99 0.16 -34.78 -12.98
CA PRO A 99 0.44 -33.78 -14.01
C PRO A 99 -0.54 -32.60 -13.92
N THR A 100 -0.66 -32.00 -12.74
CA THR A 100 -1.50 -30.81 -12.54
C THR A 100 -0.61 -29.58 -12.44
N GLN A 101 -0.46 -28.91 -13.58
CA GLN A 101 0.01 -27.53 -13.80
C GLN A 101 1.15 -27.03 -12.89
N GLU A 102 2.33 -26.81 -13.49
CA GLU A 102 3.37 -25.96 -12.94
C GLU A 102 2.77 -24.62 -12.46
N GLN A 103 2.82 -24.36 -11.15
CA GLN A 103 2.23 -23.15 -10.57
C GLN A 103 3.33 -22.24 -10.02
N TRP A 104 3.36 -21.00 -10.49
CA TRP A 104 4.20 -19.96 -9.91
C TRP A 104 3.61 -19.49 -8.58
N LEU A 105 4.40 -19.56 -7.53
CA LEU A 105 4.05 -19.11 -6.19
C LEU A 105 4.89 -17.91 -5.77
N SER A 106 4.33 -17.10 -4.87
CA SER A 106 5.02 -16.03 -4.16
C SER A 106 5.30 -16.48 -2.73
N LEU A 107 6.48 -16.15 -2.20
CA LEU A 107 6.81 -16.40 -0.81
C LEU A 107 5.84 -15.65 0.11
N GLN A 108 5.46 -14.42 -0.23
CA GLN A 108 4.46 -13.66 0.53
C GLN A 108 3.11 -14.39 0.59
N GLU A 109 2.63 -14.88 -0.55
CA GLU A 109 1.36 -15.63 -0.62
C GLU A 109 1.41 -16.94 0.17
N VAL A 110 2.52 -17.68 0.11
CA VAL A 110 2.68 -18.93 0.86
C VAL A 110 2.69 -18.67 2.36
N LEU A 111 3.41 -17.65 2.82
CA LEU A 111 3.43 -17.28 4.24
C LEU A 111 2.05 -16.83 4.73
N LEU A 112 1.27 -16.12 3.89
CA LEU A 112 -0.11 -15.76 4.19
C LEU A 112 -1.00 -17.01 4.29
N ARG A 113 -0.95 -17.95 3.32
CA ARG A 113 -1.74 -19.20 3.35
C ARG A 113 -1.43 -20.09 4.55
N LEU A 114 -0.16 -20.11 4.97
CA LEU A 114 0.28 -20.81 6.18
C LEU A 114 -0.14 -20.10 7.47
N GLY A 115 -0.71 -18.89 7.38
CA GLY A 115 -1.17 -18.11 8.53
C GLY A 115 -0.05 -17.59 9.43
N VAL A 116 1.18 -17.49 8.88
CA VAL A 116 2.37 -17.01 9.61
C VAL A 116 2.77 -15.60 9.26
N ALA A 117 2.20 -15.04 8.20
CA ALA A 117 2.35 -13.64 7.85
C ALA A 117 0.99 -12.94 7.86
N LYS A 118 1.03 -11.61 7.94
CA LYS A 118 -0.12 -10.73 7.76
C LYS A 118 0.21 -9.67 6.72
N ILE A 119 -0.76 -9.23 5.92
CA ILE A 119 -0.55 -8.11 5.01
C ILE A 119 -0.38 -6.82 5.84
N THR A 120 0.79 -6.20 5.77
CA THR A 120 1.08 -4.92 6.43
C THR A 120 1.14 -3.77 5.44
N ARG A 121 1.48 -4.03 4.19
CA ARG A 121 1.50 -3.02 3.13
C ARG A 121 0.77 -3.52 1.88
N PRO A 122 -0.07 -2.70 1.26
CA PRO A 122 -0.69 -3.00 -0.02
C PRO A 122 0.35 -2.87 -1.15
N THR A 123 0.56 -3.93 -1.92
CA THR A 123 1.32 -3.85 -3.18
C THR A 123 0.35 -3.62 -4.33
N LEU A 124 0.57 -2.56 -5.12
CA LEU A 124 -0.28 -2.26 -6.29
C LEU A 124 -0.40 -3.45 -7.26
N ILE A 125 0.61 -4.32 -7.28
CA ILE A 125 0.62 -5.54 -8.06
C ILE A 125 0.35 -6.72 -7.13
N ARG A 126 -0.64 -7.57 -7.47
CA ARG A 126 -1.04 -8.80 -6.74
C ARG A 126 -1.73 -8.60 -5.39
N PHE A 127 -2.21 -7.41 -5.06
CA PHE A 127 -2.97 -7.21 -3.81
C PHE A 127 -4.13 -8.20 -3.66
N HIS A 128 -4.89 -8.47 -4.74
CA HIS A 128 -5.97 -9.45 -4.73
C HIS A 128 -5.46 -10.86 -4.42
N HIS A 129 -4.35 -11.31 -5.02
CA HIS A 129 -3.79 -12.62 -4.72
C HIS A 129 -3.27 -12.73 -3.29
N LEU A 130 -2.74 -11.65 -2.71
CA LEU A 130 -2.36 -11.61 -1.29
C LEU A 130 -3.60 -11.70 -0.40
N LEU A 131 -4.66 -10.92 -0.69
CA LEU A 131 -5.93 -10.99 0.03
C LEU A 131 -6.58 -12.37 -0.05
N ASP A 132 -6.61 -12.98 -1.23
CA ASP A 132 -7.16 -14.31 -1.45
C ASP A 132 -6.33 -15.37 -0.71
N SER A 133 -5.00 -15.24 -0.76
CA SER A 133 -4.08 -16.13 -0.03
C SER A 133 -4.27 -16.05 1.49
N GLU A 134 -4.55 -14.86 2.00
CA GLU A 134 -4.84 -14.63 3.42
C GLU A 134 -6.25 -15.12 3.82
N ARG A 135 -7.23 -15.03 2.92
CA ARG A 135 -8.59 -15.57 3.12
C ARG A 135 -8.63 -17.10 3.07
N CYS A 136 -7.77 -17.73 2.26
CA CYS A 136 -7.67 -19.17 2.10
C CYS A 136 -6.76 -19.86 3.15
N THR A 137 -6.48 -19.22 4.29
CA THR A 137 -5.63 -19.81 5.34
C THR A 137 -6.16 -21.16 5.84
N ALA A 138 -5.36 -22.22 5.63
CA ALA A 138 -5.75 -23.59 5.95
C ALA A 138 -5.69 -23.94 7.45
N HIS A 139 -4.99 -23.13 8.27
CA HIS A 139 -4.59 -23.53 9.62
C HIS A 139 -4.96 -22.59 10.77
N ARG A 140 -5.56 -21.42 10.52
CA ARG A 140 -6.14 -20.55 11.55
C ARG A 140 -7.09 -19.57 10.87
N GLN A 141 -8.29 -19.35 11.43
CA GLN A 141 -9.16 -18.25 11.02
C GLN A 141 -8.39 -16.95 11.23
N CYS A 142 -7.93 -16.36 10.13
CA CYS A 142 -7.21 -15.11 10.10
C CYS A 142 -8.20 -13.96 10.33
N ASN A 143 -8.65 -13.80 11.58
CA ASN A 143 -9.69 -12.83 11.93
C ASN A 143 -9.18 -11.39 11.99
N TRP A 144 -7.95 -11.07 11.56
CA TRP A 144 -7.48 -9.69 11.66
C TRP A 144 -8.13 -8.79 10.61
N ILE A 145 -8.41 -9.25 9.39
CA ILE A 145 -9.18 -8.45 8.41
C ILE A 145 -10.57 -8.19 8.96
N GLU A 146 -11.24 -9.22 9.49
CA GLU A 146 -12.55 -9.08 10.13
C GLU A 146 -12.48 -8.18 11.37
N LYS A 147 -11.43 -8.30 12.20
CA LYS A 147 -11.18 -7.41 13.35
C LYS A 147 -10.82 -6.01 12.93
N GLN A 148 -10.16 -5.83 11.79
CA GLN A 148 -9.76 -4.57 11.20
C GLN A 148 -10.98 -3.87 10.63
N ILE A 149 -11.84 -4.59 9.91
CA ILE A 149 -13.18 -4.14 9.51
C ILE A 149 -14.00 -3.78 10.75
N GLN A 150 -14.02 -4.64 11.79
CA GLN A 150 -14.71 -4.35 13.05
C GLN A 150 -14.10 -3.15 13.81
N LEU A 151 -12.78 -2.94 13.74
CA LEU A 151 -12.07 -1.80 14.32
C LEU A 151 -12.34 -0.51 13.53
N GLU A 152 -12.39 -0.58 12.21
CA GLU A 152 -12.81 0.50 11.30
C GLU A 152 -14.28 0.85 11.52
N GLU A 153 -15.12 -0.16 11.79
CA GLU A 153 -16.51 0.00 12.18
C GLU A 153 -16.67 0.49 13.64
N SER A 154 -15.61 0.45 14.45
CA SER A 154 -15.68 0.76 15.87
C SER A 154 -15.80 2.27 16.15
N PRO A 155 -16.44 2.67 17.27
CA PRO A 155 -16.65 4.08 17.63
C PRO A 155 -15.42 5.01 17.58
N PRO A 156 -14.17 4.59 17.91
CA PRO A 156 -13.01 5.47 17.82
C PRO A 156 -12.59 5.84 16.38
N PHE A 157 -12.90 5.02 15.36
CA PHE A 157 -12.58 5.27 13.94
C PHE A 157 -13.78 5.76 13.12
N ASN A 158 -14.97 5.84 13.74
CA ASN A 158 -16.23 6.23 13.09
C ASN A 158 -16.80 7.54 13.65
N LYS A 159 -15.94 8.52 13.97
CA LYS A 159 -16.45 9.88 14.22
C LYS A 159 -16.67 10.58 12.88
N ALA A 160 -17.81 10.27 12.26
CA ALA A 160 -18.31 11.01 11.11
C ALA A 160 -18.52 12.47 11.53
N CYS A 161 -17.66 13.34 11.02
CA CYS A 161 -17.72 14.77 11.24
C CYS A 161 -18.16 15.45 9.94
N ARG A 162 -18.80 16.62 10.08
CA ARG A 162 -19.15 17.46 8.95
C ARG A 162 -18.31 18.71 8.97
N CYS A 163 -17.80 19.09 7.81
CA CYS A 163 -17.04 20.31 7.65
C CYS A 163 -17.31 20.96 6.30
N THR A 164 -17.13 22.27 6.21
CA THR A 164 -17.15 23.01 4.95
C THR A 164 -15.72 23.33 4.53
N VAL A 165 -15.37 23.07 3.27
CA VAL A 165 -14.05 23.43 2.73
C VAL A 165 -13.96 24.94 2.55
N LEU A 166 -12.99 25.56 3.22
CA LEU A 166 -12.71 26.99 3.12
C LEU A 166 -11.66 27.28 2.06
N ASP A 167 -10.61 26.45 1.99
CA ASP A 167 -9.51 26.63 1.05
C ASP A 167 -8.85 25.29 0.72
N VAL A 168 -8.12 25.25 -0.39
CA VAL A 168 -7.43 24.08 -0.92
C VAL A 168 -5.95 24.43 -1.10
N VAL A 169 -5.09 23.75 -0.33
CA VAL A 169 -3.63 23.95 -0.37
C VAL A 169 -3.01 23.07 -1.45
N ARG A 170 -3.43 21.82 -1.51
CA ARG A 170 -3.05 20.81 -2.51
C ARG A 170 -4.30 19.99 -2.86
N GLY A 171 -4.29 19.25 -3.97
CA GLY A 171 -5.44 18.46 -4.41
C GLY A 171 -6.06 17.56 -3.33
N ASP A 172 -5.26 17.10 -2.36
CA ASP A 172 -5.59 16.24 -1.21
C ASP A 172 -5.50 16.94 0.17
N VAL A 173 -5.26 18.25 0.23
CA VAL A 173 -5.03 19.01 1.48
C VAL A 173 -5.96 20.22 1.56
N PHE A 174 -6.75 20.30 2.62
CA PHE A 174 -7.83 21.28 2.75
C PHE A 174 -7.80 22.02 4.08
N PHE A 175 -8.13 23.31 4.04
CA PHE A 175 -8.58 24.04 5.22
C PHE A 175 -10.10 23.95 5.32
N VAL A 176 -10.60 23.62 6.51
CA VAL A 176 -12.02 23.40 6.73
C VAL A 176 -12.55 24.14 7.95
N LYS A 177 -13.87 24.38 7.92
CA LYS A 177 -14.66 24.81 9.07
C LYS A 177 -15.53 23.65 9.53
N TRP A 178 -15.35 23.19 10.76
CA TRP A 178 -16.21 22.17 11.34
C TRP A 178 -17.62 22.72 11.59
N ILE A 179 -18.65 21.90 11.33
CA ILE A 179 -20.06 22.31 11.42
C ILE A 179 -20.65 22.00 12.81
N SER A 180 -20.04 21.12 13.60
CA SER A 180 -20.55 20.70 14.92
C SER A 180 -19.72 21.28 16.08
N GLU A 181 -20.38 21.79 17.12
CA GLU A 181 -19.76 22.35 18.33
C GLU A 181 -18.82 21.35 19.05
N LYS A 182 -19.07 20.04 18.95
CA LYS A 182 -18.19 18.98 19.49
C LYS A 182 -16.90 18.78 18.69
N SER A 183 -16.73 19.52 17.60
CA SER A 183 -15.65 19.42 16.62
C SER A 183 -14.81 20.70 16.57
N ASP A 184 -15.15 21.74 17.35
CA ASP A 184 -14.40 23.01 17.39
C ASP A 184 -12.97 22.88 17.92
N LYS A 185 -12.66 21.77 18.60
CA LYS A 185 -11.32 21.42 19.07
C LYS A 185 -10.51 20.62 18.05
N LEU A 186 -11.08 20.25 16.91
CA LEU A 186 -10.36 19.52 15.88
C LEU A 186 -9.50 20.48 15.05
N PRO A 187 -8.34 20.02 14.58
CA PRO A 187 -7.51 20.77 13.64
C PRO A 187 -8.29 21.23 12.41
N ARG A 188 -7.97 22.43 11.91
CA ARG A 188 -8.62 23.01 10.71
C ARG A 188 -8.02 22.53 9.41
N VAL A 189 -6.88 21.85 9.46
CA VAL A 189 -6.25 21.21 8.30
C VAL A 189 -6.69 19.76 8.28
N ILE A 190 -7.23 19.32 7.15
CA ILE A 190 -7.47 17.90 6.88
C ILE A 190 -6.66 17.48 5.66
N ILE A 191 -6.16 16.25 5.71
CA ILE A 191 -5.42 15.64 4.61
C ILE A 191 -6.06 14.29 4.31
N LEU A 192 -6.36 14.02 3.03
CA LEU A 192 -6.85 12.71 2.62
C LEU A 192 -5.79 11.67 2.94
N ASP A 193 -6.18 10.59 3.63
CA ASP A 193 -5.22 9.66 4.19
C ASP A 193 -4.64 8.71 3.14
N SER A 194 -5.50 8.25 2.23
CA SER A 194 -5.16 7.19 1.28
C SER A 194 -4.78 7.66 -0.11
N VAL A 195 -5.02 8.93 -0.43
CA VAL A 195 -4.64 9.53 -1.70
C VAL A 195 -3.69 10.69 -1.44
N THR A 196 -2.69 10.80 -2.30
CA THR A 196 -1.81 11.96 -2.34
C THR A 196 -1.77 12.54 -3.73
N CYS A 197 -1.82 13.87 -3.81
CA CYS A 197 -1.65 14.60 -5.06
C CYS A 197 -0.20 15.07 -5.19
N LEU A 198 0.29 15.15 -6.43
CA LEU A 198 1.61 15.72 -6.69
C LEU A 198 1.64 17.20 -6.29
N ARG A 199 2.85 17.70 -6.03
CA ARG A 199 3.09 19.12 -5.72
C ARG A 199 2.58 20.02 -6.84
N GLU A 200 2.03 21.17 -6.46
CA GLU A 200 1.40 22.16 -7.33
C GLU A 200 2.34 22.83 -8.33
N ASP A 201 3.66 22.70 -8.12
CA ASP A 201 4.71 23.11 -9.05
C ASP A 201 4.87 22.15 -10.25
N THR A 202 4.19 21.00 -10.24
CA THR A 202 4.10 20.07 -11.35
C THR A 202 2.78 20.22 -12.11
N GLU A 203 2.77 19.98 -13.43
CA GLU A 203 1.55 20.04 -14.25
C GLU A 203 0.40 19.16 -13.69
N PRO A 204 0.62 17.87 -13.32
CA PRO A 204 -0.45 17.06 -12.75
C PRO A 204 -0.90 17.57 -11.37
N GLY A 205 0.03 18.08 -10.54
CA GLY A 205 -0.29 18.65 -9.25
C GLY A 205 -1.13 19.93 -9.37
N PHE A 206 -0.77 20.84 -10.28
CA PHE A 206 -1.56 22.04 -10.57
C PHE A 206 -2.97 21.69 -11.07
N ARG A 207 -3.10 20.67 -11.93
CA ARG A 207 -4.40 20.17 -12.37
C ARG A 207 -5.25 19.64 -11.22
N SER A 208 -4.65 18.87 -10.31
CA SER A 208 -5.34 18.36 -9.12
C SER A 208 -5.83 19.50 -8.21
N LEU A 209 -4.97 20.50 -7.96
CA LEU A 209 -5.31 21.69 -7.19
C LEU A 209 -6.48 22.46 -7.82
N ARG A 210 -6.42 22.74 -9.11
CA ARG A 210 -7.48 23.47 -9.83
C ARG A 210 -8.80 22.71 -9.84
N TRP A 211 -8.75 21.39 -9.95
CA TRP A 211 -9.94 20.56 -9.86
C TRP A 211 -10.58 20.65 -8.48
N SER A 212 -9.79 20.47 -7.41
CA SER A 212 -10.27 20.55 -6.03
C SER A 212 -10.81 21.94 -5.70
N GLN A 213 -10.12 23.01 -6.10
CA GLN A 213 -10.59 24.40 -5.91
C GLN A 213 -11.95 24.64 -6.56
N LYS A 214 -12.13 24.21 -7.81
CA LYS A 214 -13.37 24.43 -8.57
C LYS A 214 -14.55 23.64 -8.02
N ARG A 215 -14.31 22.46 -7.47
CA ARG A 215 -15.38 21.53 -7.07
C ARG A 215 -15.70 21.56 -5.58
N LEU A 216 -14.70 21.82 -4.73
CA LEU A 216 -14.81 21.57 -3.30
C LEU A 216 -14.89 22.85 -2.47
N ILE A 217 -14.34 23.99 -2.90
CA ILE A 217 -14.43 25.22 -2.09
C ILE A 217 -15.90 25.58 -1.84
N GLY A 218 -16.24 25.79 -0.57
CA GLY A 218 -17.61 26.05 -0.11
C GLY A 218 -18.50 24.82 -0.05
N LYS A 219 -18.01 23.62 -0.38
CA LYS A 219 -18.77 22.37 -0.22
C LYS A 219 -18.67 21.84 1.19
N ASP A 220 -19.76 21.22 1.62
CA ASP A 220 -19.80 20.38 2.81
C ASP A 220 -19.28 18.97 2.48
N LEU A 221 -18.34 18.51 3.31
CA LEU A 221 -17.83 17.16 3.31
C LEU A 221 -18.34 16.42 4.56
N ASN A 222 -18.69 15.16 4.38
CA ASN A 222 -18.76 14.19 5.48
C ASN A 222 -17.40 13.51 5.55
N VAL A 223 -16.70 13.69 6.67
CA VAL A 223 -15.35 13.17 6.86
C VAL A 223 -15.28 12.16 7.99
N THR A 224 -14.49 11.12 7.79
CA THR A 224 -14.13 10.14 8.82
C THR A 224 -12.69 10.40 9.23
N ILE A 225 -12.44 10.62 10.52
CA ILE A 225 -11.11 10.95 11.03
C ILE A 225 -10.39 9.66 11.43
N HIS A 226 -9.23 9.43 10.83
CA HIS A 226 -8.40 8.25 11.07
C HIS A 226 -7.31 8.52 12.11
N SER A 227 -6.74 9.73 12.09
CA SER A 227 -5.74 10.16 13.05
C SER A 227 -5.63 11.68 13.15
N ILE A 228 -5.07 12.15 14.27
CA ILE A 228 -4.82 13.56 14.57
C ILE A 228 -3.34 13.73 14.86
N TYR A 229 -2.71 14.68 14.18
CA TYR A 229 -1.30 15.00 14.31
C TYR A 229 -1.11 16.33 15.03
N PRO A 230 -0.27 16.37 16.09
CA PRO A 230 0.09 17.62 16.73
C PRO A 230 0.93 18.46 15.76
N SER A 231 0.88 19.79 15.92
CA SER A 231 1.76 20.69 15.16
C SER A 231 3.21 20.50 15.57
N ASP A 232 4.09 20.31 14.59
CA ASP A 232 5.53 20.20 14.80
C ASP A 232 6.21 21.59 14.78
N LYS A 233 5.75 22.47 15.67
CA LYS A 233 6.20 23.88 15.75
C LYS A 233 7.71 24.01 16.02
N ASN A 234 8.34 23.00 16.60
CA ASN A 234 9.76 23.04 16.95
C ASN A 234 10.68 22.78 15.75
N LEU A 235 10.25 21.97 14.76
CA LEU A 235 11.00 21.75 13.52
C LEU A 235 10.86 22.91 12.52
N ALA A 236 9.69 23.54 12.47
CA ALA A 236 9.41 24.66 11.57
C ALA A 236 10.30 25.90 11.84
N ASN A 237 10.62 26.17 13.12
CA ASN A 237 11.44 27.31 13.52
C ASN A 237 12.91 27.22 13.08
N ASN A 238 13.43 26.01 12.82
CA ASN A 238 14.84 25.82 12.47
C ASN A 238 15.11 25.82 10.96
N ASN A 239 14.11 25.50 10.13
CA ASN A 239 14.34 25.25 8.70
C ASN A 239 13.71 26.29 7.76
N GLN A 240 12.91 27.24 8.26
CA GLN A 240 12.17 28.27 7.50
C GLN A 240 11.26 27.76 6.36
N THR A 241 11.23 26.46 6.08
CA THR A 241 10.25 25.80 5.21
C THR A 241 8.98 25.53 6.01
N VAL A 242 7.94 26.33 5.76
CA VAL A 242 6.58 26.10 6.26
C VAL A 242 5.90 25.08 5.35
N LEU A 243 5.82 23.83 5.78
CA LEU A 243 5.02 22.80 5.11
C LEU A 243 3.70 22.63 5.88
N TYR A 244 2.58 22.46 5.17
CA TYR A 244 1.25 22.28 5.79
C TYR A 244 1.21 21.04 6.72
N GLU A 245 2.08 20.05 6.50
CA GLU A 245 2.27 18.88 7.35
C GLU A 245 2.80 19.20 8.76
N GLN A 246 3.43 20.37 8.94
CA GLN A 246 3.91 20.84 10.26
C GLN A 246 2.79 21.52 11.07
N LEU A 247 1.67 21.86 10.43
CA LEU A 247 0.48 22.33 11.13
C LEU A 247 -0.21 21.16 11.82
N GLU A 248 -0.93 21.47 12.88
CA GLU A 248 -1.85 20.51 13.49
C GLU A 248 -2.88 20.09 12.42
N HIS A 249 -3.08 18.79 12.20
CA HIS A 249 -3.93 18.30 11.12
C HIS A 249 -4.60 16.97 11.44
N CYS A 250 -5.70 16.69 10.74
CA CYS A 250 -6.33 15.37 10.74
C CYS A 250 -6.01 14.61 9.45
N ARG A 251 -5.79 13.30 9.56
CA ARG A 251 -5.89 12.39 8.40
C ARG A 251 -7.30 11.87 8.32
N VAL A 252 -7.91 11.95 7.14
CA VAL A 252 -9.33 11.67 6.97
C VAL A 252 -9.63 10.94 5.67
N SER A 253 -10.83 10.38 5.61
CA SER A 253 -11.54 10.11 4.36
C SER A 253 -12.71 11.03 4.20
N ALA A 254 -13.05 11.37 2.96
CA ALA A 254 -14.05 12.38 2.69
C ALA A 254 -15.04 11.89 1.64
N THR A 255 -16.32 12.14 1.93
CA THR A 255 -17.40 12.02 0.95
C THR A 255 -18.14 13.34 0.85
N TYR A 256 -18.69 13.63 -0.32
CA TYR A 256 -19.49 14.84 -0.55
C TYR A 256 -20.67 14.52 -1.46
N VAL A 257 -21.73 15.32 -1.39
CA VAL A 257 -22.91 15.11 -2.27
C VAL A 257 -22.73 15.94 -3.55
N ALA A 258 -22.67 15.26 -4.70
CA ALA A 258 -22.52 15.89 -5.99
C ALA A 258 -23.88 16.24 -6.62
N GLY A 259 -24.31 17.50 -6.52
CA GLY A 259 -25.43 18.02 -7.29
C GLY A 259 -26.78 17.35 -7.00
N HIS A 260 -27.58 17.11 -8.04
CA HIS A 260 -28.99 16.71 -7.95
C HIS A 260 -29.21 15.24 -7.55
N THR A 261 -28.19 14.40 -7.68
CA THR A 261 -28.20 13.02 -7.17
C THR A 261 -27.75 13.11 -5.72
N ASN A 262 -28.66 12.92 -4.77
CA ASN A 262 -28.39 12.96 -3.33
C ASN A 262 -27.43 11.85 -2.85
N GLU A 263 -26.64 11.27 -3.75
CA GLU A 263 -25.71 10.19 -3.51
C GLU A 263 -24.35 10.71 -3.04
N PRO A 264 -23.74 10.09 -2.03
CA PRO A 264 -22.42 10.44 -1.56
C PRO A 264 -21.36 9.98 -2.56
N VAL A 265 -20.54 10.93 -3.01
CA VAL A 265 -19.36 10.70 -3.85
C VAL A 265 -18.12 10.59 -2.97
N ASP A 266 -17.34 9.53 -3.20
CA ASP A 266 -16.04 9.29 -2.57
C ASP A 266 -14.98 10.21 -3.20
N LEU A 267 -14.47 11.17 -2.42
CA LEU A 267 -13.52 12.17 -2.90
C LEU A 267 -12.19 11.53 -3.31
N GLU A 268 -11.67 10.62 -2.49
CA GLU A 268 -10.45 9.89 -2.81
C GLU A 268 -10.61 9.06 -4.11
N GLY A 269 -11.76 8.39 -4.26
CA GLY A 269 -12.07 7.61 -5.46
C GLY A 269 -12.14 8.47 -6.73
N GLU A 270 -12.71 9.66 -6.64
CA GLU A 270 -12.82 10.58 -7.78
C GLU A 270 -11.47 11.16 -8.19
N LEU A 271 -10.60 11.49 -7.21
CA LEU A 271 -9.24 11.94 -7.48
C LEU A 271 -8.41 10.85 -8.18
N LEU A 272 -8.54 9.59 -7.76
CA LEU A 272 -7.84 8.46 -8.39
C LEU A 272 -8.35 8.20 -9.81
N THR A 273 -9.65 8.07 -9.99
CA THR A 273 -10.27 7.79 -11.30
C THR A 273 -10.06 8.93 -12.30
N GLY A 274 -9.99 10.18 -11.82
CA GLY A 274 -9.63 11.35 -12.62
C GLY A 274 -8.14 11.47 -12.97
N GLY A 275 -7.28 10.58 -12.44
CA GLY A 275 -5.83 10.66 -12.59
C GLY A 275 -5.22 11.91 -11.95
N LEU A 276 -5.86 12.44 -10.90
CA LEU A 276 -5.49 13.66 -10.19
C LEU A 276 -4.71 13.37 -8.89
N GLY A 277 -4.74 12.13 -8.43
CA GLY A 277 -4.00 11.66 -7.28
C GLY A 277 -3.46 10.25 -7.52
N VAL A 278 -2.58 9.83 -6.63
CA VAL A 278 -2.08 8.46 -6.54
C VAL A 278 -2.36 7.92 -5.14
N ILE A 279 -2.46 6.60 -4.99
CA ILE A 279 -2.54 6.00 -3.66
C ILE A 279 -1.27 6.39 -2.90
N ARG A 280 -1.43 6.90 -1.67
CA ARG A 280 -0.32 7.27 -0.81
C ARG A 280 0.53 6.03 -0.52
N ALA A 281 1.85 6.19 -0.59
CA ALA A 281 2.77 5.11 -0.28
C ALA A 281 2.56 4.63 1.17
N PRO A 282 2.60 3.32 1.45
CA PRO A 282 2.30 2.79 2.78
C PRO A 282 3.24 3.27 3.89
N GLN A 283 4.46 3.70 3.54
CA GLN A 283 5.43 4.30 4.45
C GLN A 283 5.07 5.71 4.90
N ASP A 284 4.26 6.42 4.09
CA ASP A 284 3.78 7.77 4.36
C ASP A 284 2.32 7.78 4.85
N ALA A 285 1.65 6.63 4.77
CA ALA A 285 0.30 6.42 5.29
C ALA A 285 0.40 5.93 6.75
N SER A 286 -0.13 6.72 7.67
CA SER A 286 -0.21 6.32 9.06
C SER A 286 -1.30 5.27 9.28
N VAL A 287 -0.90 4.11 9.81
CA VAL A 287 -1.76 2.93 9.99
C VAL A 287 -2.88 3.17 11.04
N PRO A 288 -4.09 2.59 10.92
CA PRO A 288 -4.63 1.86 9.78
C PRO A 288 -5.55 2.72 8.90
N ARG A 289 -5.22 2.70 7.61
CA ARG A 289 -6.01 2.81 6.38
C ARG A 289 -7.38 3.50 6.46
N SER A 290 -7.61 4.39 5.49
CA SER A 290 -8.94 4.89 5.21
C SER A 290 -10.00 3.79 5.11
N THR A 291 -11.20 4.09 5.59
CA THR A 291 -12.36 3.19 5.53
C THR A 291 -12.73 2.75 4.11
N ASN A 292 -12.28 3.47 3.07
CA ASN A 292 -12.49 3.14 1.66
C ASN A 292 -11.27 2.51 0.97
N PHE A 293 -10.17 2.22 1.68
CA PHE A 293 -8.89 1.88 1.05
C PHE A 293 -8.95 0.66 0.11
N VAL A 294 -9.66 -0.40 0.51
CA VAL A 294 -9.84 -1.60 -0.32
C VAL A 294 -10.54 -1.26 -1.64
N LYS A 295 -11.62 -0.45 -1.55
CA LYS A 295 -12.36 0.06 -2.72
C LYS A 295 -11.48 0.91 -3.62
N LEU A 296 -10.60 1.74 -3.05
CA LEU A 296 -9.65 2.55 -3.83
C LEU A 296 -8.65 1.69 -4.62
N ILE A 297 -8.19 0.57 -4.04
CA ILE A 297 -7.34 -0.38 -4.76
C ILE A 297 -8.11 -1.08 -5.89
N GLU A 298 -9.35 -1.50 -5.64
CA GLU A 298 -10.21 -2.10 -6.68
C GLU A 298 -10.44 -1.16 -7.86
N LEU A 299 -10.63 0.14 -7.59
CA LEU A 299 -10.77 1.17 -8.63
C LEU A 299 -9.50 1.29 -9.48
N LEU A 300 -8.31 1.20 -8.88
CA LEU A 300 -7.05 1.21 -9.62
C LEU A 300 -6.79 -0.09 -10.38
N ASN A 301 -7.09 -1.25 -9.80
CA ASN A 301 -6.80 -2.56 -10.41
C ASN A 301 -7.61 -2.81 -11.68
N ASN A 302 -8.87 -2.37 -11.74
CA ASN A 302 -9.66 -2.43 -12.97
C ASN A 302 -8.99 -1.67 -14.14
N ASP A 303 -8.23 -0.62 -13.83
CA ASP A 303 -7.52 0.20 -14.81
C ASP A 303 -6.06 -0.25 -15.04
N PHE A 304 -5.46 -0.92 -14.04
CA PHE A 304 -4.07 -1.41 -14.06
C PHE A 304 -3.92 -2.84 -14.60
N GLU A 305 -4.82 -3.78 -14.31
CA GLU A 305 -4.75 -5.15 -14.86
C GLU A 305 -4.81 -5.12 -16.40
N GLN A 306 -5.67 -4.25 -16.96
CA GLN A 306 -5.73 -4.01 -18.41
C GLN A 306 -4.42 -3.45 -19.01
N LYS A 307 -3.61 -2.73 -18.22
CA LYS A 307 -2.33 -2.12 -18.65
C LYS A 307 -1.13 -3.04 -18.36
N ALA A 308 -1.18 -3.83 -17.28
CA ALA A 308 -0.12 -4.74 -16.85
C ALA A 308 -0.12 -6.06 -17.65
N GLU A 309 -1.30 -6.61 -18.00
CA GLU A 309 -1.41 -7.78 -18.90
C GLU A 309 -0.80 -7.51 -20.29
N ARG A 310 -0.79 -6.25 -20.75
CA ARG A 310 -0.13 -5.87 -22.00
C ARG A 310 1.40 -5.89 -21.92
N ARG A 311 1.98 -5.73 -20.72
CA ARG A 311 3.44 -5.69 -20.49
C ARG A 311 4.02 -7.04 -20.11
N ILE A 312 3.24 -7.94 -19.52
CA ILE A 312 3.66 -9.31 -19.19
C ILE A 312 3.21 -10.26 -20.30
N ARG A 313 3.67 -10.02 -21.55
CA ARG A 313 3.68 -11.09 -22.55
C ARG A 313 4.94 -11.89 -22.31
N PHE A 314 4.79 -13.08 -21.74
CA PHE A 314 5.86 -14.07 -21.75
C PHE A 314 6.32 -14.26 -23.20
N PRO A 315 7.63 -14.33 -23.48
CA PRO A 315 8.10 -14.69 -24.81
C PRO A 315 7.52 -16.08 -25.13
N SER A 316 6.66 -16.13 -26.14
CA SER A 316 6.18 -17.39 -26.70
C SER A 316 7.39 -18.21 -27.12
N GLN A 317 7.49 -19.43 -26.62
CA GLN A 317 8.53 -20.39 -26.97
C GLN A 317 8.69 -20.43 -28.50
N ARG A 318 9.91 -20.13 -28.96
CA ARG A 318 10.43 -20.56 -30.26
C ARG A 318 11.64 -21.44 -29.99
#